data_AF-A0A444USG4-F1
#
_entry.id   AF-A0A444USG4-F1
#
_cell.length_a   1.000
_cell.length_b   1.000
_cell.length_c   1.000
_cell.angle_alpha   90.00
_cell.angle_beta   90.00
_cell.angle_gamma   90.00
#
_symmetry.space_group_name_H-M   'P 1'
#
loop_
_entity.id
_entity.type
_entity.pdbx_description
1 polymer ?
#
loop_
_entity_poly.entity_id
_entity_poly.type
_entity_poly.pdbx_seq_one_letter_code
_entity_poly.pdbx_strand_id
1 'polypeptide(L)'
;MGSLHDRCNETGYCECRDGATGLKCEDCLPGYYWRQGCFRKYCKEANVCDEEFLLCQNAGTCYQGQRCLCPPGFKGVLCEQPKCGSGEGDCDAASTSFLSLATILLCALLHQLATLTA
;
A
#
# COMPACT_ATOMS: atom_id res chain seq x y z
N MET A 1 -26.54 10.54 11.70
CA MET A 1 -25.15 10.29 11.22
C MET A 1 -24.88 11.31 10.13
N GLY A 2 -23.77 12.04 10.23
CA GLY A 2 -23.59 13.34 9.59
C GLY A 2 -23.78 14.47 10.59
N SER A 3 -24.82 14.43 11.43
CA SER A 3 -24.99 15.33 12.58
C SER A 3 -24.06 14.99 13.76
N LEU A 4 -23.70 16.00 14.56
CA LEU A 4 -22.97 15.82 15.81
C LEU A 4 -23.83 15.17 16.89
N HIS A 5 -25.10 15.56 16.95
CA HIS A 5 -26.07 15.09 17.92
C HIS A 5 -27.23 14.34 17.25
N ASP A 6 -27.90 13.50 18.03
CA ASP A 6 -29.06 12.71 17.58
C ASP A 6 -30.35 13.55 17.50
N ARG A 7 -30.36 14.73 18.13
CA ARG A 7 -31.46 15.69 18.13
C ARG A 7 -31.02 17.00 17.51
N CYS A 8 -31.88 17.54 16.67
CA CYS A 8 -31.70 18.81 15.99
C CYS A 8 -32.45 19.90 16.74
N ASN A 9 -32.15 21.16 16.44
CA ASN A 9 -32.78 22.29 17.12
C ASN A 9 -34.29 22.39 16.77
N GLU A 10 -35.00 23.34 17.39
CA GLU A 10 -36.44 23.54 17.19
C GLU A 10 -36.82 23.89 15.74
N THR A 11 -35.88 24.46 14.96
CA THR A 11 -36.08 24.76 13.53
C THR A 11 -35.81 23.55 12.63
N GLY A 12 -35.40 22.42 13.18
CA GLY A 12 -35.04 21.20 12.45
C GLY A 12 -33.64 21.19 11.86
N TYR A 13 -32.80 22.18 12.20
CA TYR A 13 -31.40 22.28 11.79
C TYR A 13 -30.50 21.49 12.75
N CYS A 14 -29.61 20.69 12.18
CA CYS A 14 -28.64 19.90 12.92
C CYS A 14 -27.23 20.45 12.71
N GLU A 15 -26.41 20.46 13.75
CA GLU A 15 -24.99 20.77 13.59
C GLU A 15 -24.27 19.59 12.93
N CYS A 16 -23.58 19.85 11.81
CA CYS A 16 -22.97 18.81 10.99
C CYS A 16 -21.51 18.54 11.37
N ARG A 17 -21.12 17.26 11.32
CA ARG A 17 -19.73 16.80 11.32
C ARG A 17 -19.02 17.25 10.06
N ASP A 18 -17.70 17.32 10.12
CA ASP A 18 -16.86 17.66 8.98
C ASP A 18 -17.22 16.86 7.74
N GLY A 19 -17.46 17.59 6.64
CA GLY A 19 -17.81 16.99 5.36
C GLY A 19 -19.29 16.75 5.11
N ALA A 20 -20.15 16.85 6.12
CA ALA A 20 -21.59 16.77 5.97
C ALA A 20 -22.23 18.17 5.84
N THR A 21 -23.36 18.26 5.16
CA THR A 21 -24.12 19.49 4.90
C THR A 21 -25.61 19.18 4.72
N GLY A 22 -26.42 20.21 4.55
CA GLY A 22 -27.88 20.12 4.51
C GLY A 22 -28.51 20.39 5.87
N LEU A 23 -29.85 20.45 5.92
CA LEU A 23 -30.60 20.78 7.13
C LEU A 23 -30.43 19.70 8.21
N LYS A 24 -30.33 18.43 7.79
CA LYS A 24 -30.18 17.27 8.67
C LYS A 24 -28.85 16.52 8.50
N CYS A 25 -27.89 17.13 7.83
CA CYS A 25 -26.56 16.58 7.58
C CYS A 25 -26.57 15.28 6.76
N GLU A 26 -27.54 15.12 5.87
CA GLU A 26 -27.71 13.98 4.96
C GLU A 26 -26.90 14.11 3.67
N ASP A 27 -26.46 15.33 3.33
CA ASP A 27 -25.68 15.60 2.14
C ASP A 27 -24.19 15.68 2.48
N CYS A 28 -23.33 15.38 1.50
CA CYS A 28 -21.88 15.58 1.65
C CYS A 28 -21.41 16.80 0.87
N LEU A 29 -20.48 17.55 1.46
CA LEU A 29 -19.77 18.62 0.78
C LEU A 29 -18.98 18.08 -0.43
N PRO A 30 -18.71 18.91 -1.45
CA PRO A 30 -17.82 18.52 -2.55
C PRO A 30 -16.48 17.99 -2.02
N GLY A 31 -16.02 16.88 -2.59
CA GLY A 31 -14.82 16.19 -2.11
C GLY A 31 -15.05 15.22 -0.95
N TYR A 32 -16.31 14.98 -0.55
CA TYR A 32 -16.71 13.92 0.37
C TYR A 32 -17.66 12.93 -0.33
N TYR A 33 -17.75 11.70 0.19
CA TYR A 33 -18.67 10.65 -0.25
C TYR A 33 -19.39 10.02 0.94
N TRP A 34 -20.59 9.50 0.69
CA TRP A 34 -21.42 8.88 1.73
C TRP A 34 -21.08 7.40 1.93
N ARG A 35 -20.71 7.02 3.16
CA ARG A 35 -20.51 5.61 3.58
C ARG A 35 -20.77 5.50 5.10
N GLN A 36 -22.03 5.53 5.51
CA GLN A 36 -22.43 5.63 6.95
C GLN A 36 -21.94 6.93 7.63
N GLY A 37 -21.93 8.02 6.86
CA GLY A 37 -21.33 9.31 7.21
C GLY A 37 -20.58 9.89 6.01
N CYS A 38 -20.21 11.17 6.08
CA CYS A 38 -19.43 11.81 5.02
C CYS A 38 -17.93 11.61 5.27
N PHE A 39 -17.27 10.90 4.36
CA PHE A 39 -15.84 10.67 4.37
C PHE A 39 -15.21 11.47 3.24
N ARG A 40 -14.07 12.12 3.50
CA ARG A 40 -13.39 12.87 2.44
C ARG A 40 -12.91 11.88 1.39
N LYS A 41 -13.28 12.11 0.12
CA LYS A 41 -12.81 11.35 -1.05
C LYS A 41 -11.28 11.34 -1.15
N TYR A 42 -10.62 12.32 -0.53
CA TYR A 42 -9.17 12.54 -0.59
C TYR A 42 -8.54 12.97 0.75
N CYS A 43 -9.00 12.45 1.91
CA CYS A 43 -8.20 12.50 3.16
C CYS A 43 -7.18 11.36 3.07
N LYS A 44 -5.92 11.54 2.68
CA LYS A 44 -4.83 12.20 3.42
C LYS A 44 -4.66 11.74 4.88
N GLU A 45 -4.92 10.46 5.14
CA GLU A 45 -3.99 9.67 5.95
C GLU A 45 -3.42 8.58 5.03
N ALA A 46 -2.24 8.90 4.47
CA ALA A 46 -1.30 7.97 3.85
C ALA A 46 -1.63 7.38 2.46
N ASN A 47 -1.61 8.18 1.37
CA ASN A 47 -1.33 7.68 0.01
C ASN A 47 -2.10 6.41 -0.46
N VAL A 48 -3.34 6.23 -0.05
CA VAL A 48 -4.17 5.07 -0.41
C VAL A 48 -4.68 5.20 -1.84
N CYS A 49 -4.41 4.19 -2.67
CA CYS A 49 -4.68 4.19 -4.11
C CYS A 49 -5.73 3.17 -4.56
N ASP A 50 -6.36 2.47 -3.61
CA ASP A 50 -7.46 1.55 -3.88
C ASP A 50 -8.37 1.40 -2.63
N GLU A 51 -9.53 0.78 -2.80
CA GLU A 51 -10.53 0.48 -1.77
C GLU A 51 -9.99 -0.48 -0.68
N GLU A 52 -8.89 -1.19 -0.95
CA GLU A 52 -8.21 -2.08 -0.01
C GLU A 52 -7.12 -1.37 0.85
N PHE A 53 -7.11 -0.03 0.89
CA PHE A 53 -6.13 0.74 1.65
C PHE A 53 -4.67 0.54 1.20
N LEU A 54 -4.43 0.17 -0.05
CA LEU A 54 -3.06 -0.06 -0.55
C LEU A 54 -2.31 1.26 -0.75
N LEU A 55 -1.20 1.40 -0.03
CA LEU A 55 -0.33 2.57 -0.07
C LEU A 55 0.72 2.45 -1.17
N CYS A 56 0.98 3.55 -1.86
CA CYS A 56 2.19 3.65 -2.67
C CYS A 56 3.44 3.57 -1.76
N GLN A 57 4.30 2.60 -2.03
CA GLN A 57 5.59 2.38 -1.37
C GLN A 57 6.68 3.30 -1.95
N ASN A 58 7.87 3.29 -1.35
CA ASN A 58 9.06 3.99 -1.84
C ASN A 58 8.82 5.47 -2.20
N ALA A 59 8.04 6.18 -1.39
CA ALA A 59 7.65 7.57 -1.60
C ALA A 59 6.86 7.84 -2.91
N GLY A 60 6.15 6.82 -3.43
CA GLY A 60 5.18 7.00 -4.51
C GLY A 60 4.02 7.90 -4.13
N THR A 61 3.47 8.63 -5.11
CA THR A 61 2.32 9.51 -4.91
C THR A 61 1.07 8.92 -5.53
N CYS A 62 -0.01 8.80 -4.76
CA CYS A 62 -1.26 8.34 -5.31
C CYS A 62 -1.93 9.42 -6.17
N TYR A 63 -2.11 9.15 -7.46
CA TYR A 63 -2.72 10.09 -8.41
C TYR A 63 -4.17 9.70 -8.67
N GLN A 64 -5.08 10.65 -8.40
CA GLN A 64 -6.52 10.51 -8.59
C GLN A 64 -7.16 9.28 -7.91
N GLY A 65 -6.50 8.70 -6.90
CA GLY A 65 -7.00 7.52 -6.18
C GLY A 65 -7.07 6.24 -7.02
N GLN A 66 -6.30 6.16 -8.12
CA GLN A 66 -6.37 5.04 -9.07
C GLN A 66 -5.00 4.43 -9.39
N ARG A 67 -3.92 5.21 -9.29
CA ARG A 67 -2.58 4.73 -9.64
C ARG A 67 -1.49 5.41 -8.84
N CYS A 68 -0.45 4.67 -8.51
CA CYS A 68 0.78 5.23 -7.93
C CYS A 68 1.67 5.83 -9.01
N LEU A 69 2.13 7.06 -8.78
CA LEU A 69 3.22 7.69 -9.51
C LEU A 69 4.53 7.34 -8.79
N CYS A 70 5.36 6.51 -9.43
CA CYS A 70 6.60 6.05 -8.83
C CYS A 70 7.75 7.02 -9.07
N PRO A 71 8.59 7.29 -8.05
CA PRO A 71 9.80 8.06 -8.23
C PRO A 71 10.83 7.36 -9.14
N PRO A 72 11.88 8.06 -9.59
CA PRO A 72 13.00 7.45 -10.29
C PRO A 72 13.56 6.26 -9.50
N GLY A 73 13.92 5.18 -10.20
CA GLY A 73 14.43 3.99 -9.53
C GLY A 73 13.37 3.02 -9.01
N PHE A 74 12.06 3.30 -9.13
CA PHE A 74 10.99 2.38 -8.71
C PHE A 74 9.88 2.18 -9.76
N LYS A 75 9.24 1.00 -9.75
CA LYS A 75 8.15 0.52 -10.62
C LYS A 75 7.22 -0.42 -9.83
N GLY A 76 6.15 -0.91 -10.46
CA GLY A 76 5.13 -1.74 -9.82
C GLY A 76 3.84 -0.96 -9.55
N VAL A 77 2.76 -1.67 -9.22
CA VAL A 77 1.43 -1.05 -8.99
C VAL A 77 1.46 -0.14 -7.75
N LEU A 78 2.25 -0.53 -6.75
CA LEU A 78 2.45 0.21 -5.50
C LEU A 78 3.88 0.77 -5.41
N CYS A 79 4.61 0.85 -6.51
CA CYS A 79 6.03 1.25 -6.51
C CYS A 79 6.93 0.36 -5.65
N GLU A 80 6.57 -0.91 -5.47
CA GLU A 80 7.24 -1.87 -4.60
C GLU A 80 8.53 -2.44 -5.19
N GLN A 81 8.73 -2.30 -6.50
CA GLN A 81 9.86 -2.90 -7.23
C GLN A 81 10.90 -1.84 -7.59
N PRO A 82 12.20 -2.07 -7.38
CA PRO A 82 13.23 -1.20 -7.93
C PRO A 82 13.29 -1.32 -9.47
N LYS A 83 13.62 -0.22 -10.13
CA LYS A 83 14.07 -0.18 -11.52
C LYS A 83 15.55 -0.48 -11.51
N CYS A 84 15.94 -1.56 -12.17
CA CYS A 84 17.35 -1.85 -12.41
C CYS A 84 17.87 -0.78 -13.35
N GLY A 85 18.93 -0.08 -12.94
CA GLY A 85 19.52 0.99 -13.74
C GLY A 85 20.11 0.40 -15.02
N SER A 86 19.96 1.10 -16.15
CA SER A 86 20.72 0.83 -17.36
C SER A 86 22.21 1.23 -17.25
N GLY A 87 22.71 1.43 -16.03
CA GLY A 87 24.10 1.72 -15.68
C GLY A 87 24.43 1.06 -14.35
N GLU A 88 25.16 -0.04 -14.45
CA GLU A 88 25.92 -0.75 -13.40
C GLU A 88 25.11 -1.23 -12.18
N GLY A 89 24.51 -2.41 -12.32
CA GLY A 89 24.00 -3.21 -11.21
C GLY A 89 22.93 -4.18 -11.67
N ASP A 90 23.36 -5.37 -12.07
CA ASP A 90 22.52 -6.49 -12.45
C ASP A 90 21.49 -6.78 -11.35
N CYS A 91 20.21 -6.74 -11.69
CA CYS A 91 19.16 -7.14 -10.75
C CYS A 91 18.83 -8.60 -10.97
N ASP A 92 19.80 -9.46 -10.69
CA ASP A 92 19.53 -10.85 -10.48
C ASP A 92 18.72 -11.00 -9.20
N ALA A 93 17.40 -10.94 -9.34
CA ALA A 93 16.48 -11.72 -8.52
C ALA A 93 16.46 -13.17 -8.99
N ALA A 94 17.60 -13.68 -9.49
CA ALA A 94 17.85 -15.09 -9.41
C ALA A 94 18.06 -15.37 -7.92
N SER A 95 17.14 -16.13 -7.32
CA SER A 95 17.47 -17.03 -6.24
C SER A 95 18.58 -17.97 -6.73
N THR A 96 19.80 -17.48 -6.95
CA THR A 96 20.98 -18.30 -6.93
C THR A 96 21.13 -18.65 -5.47
N SER A 97 20.46 -19.74 -5.10
CA SER A 97 20.95 -20.62 -4.07
C SER A 97 22.41 -20.89 -4.42
N PHE A 98 23.31 -20.01 -3.97
CA PHE A 98 24.72 -20.29 -3.88
C PHE A 98 24.78 -21.39 -2.83
N LEU A 99 24.51 -22.64 -3.24
CA LEU A 99 25.13 -23.76 -2.58
C LEU A 99 26.61 -23.49 -2.76
N SER A 100 27.18 -22.85 -1.74
CA SER A 100 28.59 -22.53 -1.65
C SER A 100 29.35 -23.78 -2.09
N LEU A 101 30.39 -23.64 -2.90
CA LEU A 101 31.24 -24.78 -3.28
C LEU A 101 31.64 -25.61 -2.04
N ALA A 102 31.76 -24.96 -0.89
CA ALA A 102 31.98 -25.61 0.40
C ALA A 102 30.89 -26.64 0.76
N THR A 103 29.61 -26.34 0.52
CA THR A 103 28.50 -27.27 0.78
C THR A 103 28.52 -28.48 -0.16
N ILE A 104 28.85 -28.27 -1.44
CA ILE A 104 28.98 -29.36 -2.41
C ILE A 104 30.18 -30.26 -2.06
N LEU A 105 31.32 -29.65 -1.70
CA LEU A 105 32.52 -30.35 -1.26
C LEU A 105 32.29 -31.14 0.03
N LEU A 106 31.57 -30.58 1.01
CA LEU A 106 31.22 -31.30 2.24
C LEU A 106 30.34 -32.52 1.96
N CYS A 107 29.32 -32.37 1.13
CA CYS A 107 28.42 -33.49 0.77
C CYS A 107 29.17 -34.61 0.03
N ALA A 108 30.09 -34.26 -0.86
CA ALA A 108 30.92 -35.25 -1.56
C ALA A 108 31.87 -35.97 -0.59
N LEU A 109 32.50 -35.24 0.34
CA LEU A 109 33.40 -35.83 1.33
C LEU A 109 32.67 -36.79 2.28
N LEU A 110 31.46 -36.43 2.72
CA LEU A 110 30.59 -37.28 3.54
C LEU A 110 30.20 -38.58 2.82
N HIS A 111 29.91 -38.52 1.52
CA HIS A 111 29.63 -39.71 0.71
C HIS A 111 30.85 -40.64 0.62
N GLN A 112 32.04 -40.10 0.39
CA GLN A 112 33.27 -40.89 0.32
C GLN A 112 33.61 -41.55 1.65
N LEU A 113 33.39 -40.85 2.77
CA LEU A 113 33.61 -41.39 4.12
C LEU A 113 32.65 -42.55 4.41
N ALA A 114 31.36 -42.41 4.05
CA ALA A 114 30.36 -43.44 4.24
C ALA A 114 30.66 -44.72 3.43
N THR A 115 31.23 -44.59 2.23
CA THR A 115 31.65 -45.74 1.41
C THR A 115 32.91 -46.43 1.93
N LEU A 116 33.75 -45.75 2.72
CA LEU A 116 34.98 -46.32 3.29
C LEU A 116 34.73 -47.07 4.59
N THR A 117 33.59 -46.82 5.23
CA THR A 117 33.17 -47.42 6.51
C THR A 117 32.16 -48.56 6.36
N ALA A 118 31.80 -48.92 5.12
CA ALA A 118 30.88 -50.00 4.77
C ALA A 118 31.62 -51.24 4.26
#